data_AF-A0A930R9Q7-F1
#
_entry.id   AF-A0A930R9Q7-F1
#
_cell.length_a   1.000
_cell.length_b   1.000
_cell.length_c   1.000
_cell.angle_alpha   90.00
_cell.angle_beta   90.00
_cell.angle_gamma   90.00
#
_symmetry.space_group_name_H-M   'P 1'
#
loop_
_entity.id
_entity.type
_entity.pdbx_description
1 polymer ?
#
loop_
_entity_poly.entity_id
_entity_poly.type
_entity_poly.pdbx_seq_one_letter_code
_entity_poly.pdbx_strand_id
1 'polypeptide(L)'
;LTPPDLHELESRIVNRGTDSDEVIKNRMKVAREELGLMKYYDYSVVNDKVENAVQQIEAIIQTEHLRIQRNLESIEEFEDELEEILEEE
;
A
#
# COMPACT_ATOMS: atom_id res chain seq x y z
N LEU A 1 5.55 2.64 -1.96
CA LEU A 1 5.38 4.07 -2.28
C LEU A 1 6.20 4.38 -3.51
N THR A 2 5.57 4.88 -4.55
CA THR A 2 6.22 5.16 -5.83
C THR A 2 6.29 6.67 -6.05
N PRO A 3 7.40 7.20 -6.55
CA PRO A 3 7.40 8.56 -7.07
C PRO A 3 6.49 8.64 -8.31
N PRO A 4 5.93 9.83 -8.63
CA PRO A 4 5.04 9.99 -9.78
C PRO A 4 5.73 9.67 -11.11
N ASP A 5 7.03 9.96 -11.23
CA ASP A 5 7.84 9.57 -12.37
C ASP A 5 9.33 9.39 -12.01
N LEU A 6 10.11 8.86 -12.97
CA LEU A 6 11.55 8.63 -12.82
C LEU A 6 12.37 9.92 -12.73
N HIS A 7 11.89 11.02 -13.31
CA HIS A 7 12.59 12.30 -13.29
C HIS A 7 12.48 12.95 -11.91
N GLU A 8 11.32 12.81 -11.26
CA GLU A 8 11.10 13.24 -9.91
C GLU A 8 11.83 12.35 -8.89
N LEU A 9 11.96 11.05 -9.18
CA LEU A 9 12.85 10.17 -8.40
C LEU A 9 14.30 10.66 -8.45
N GLU A 10 14.82 10.91 -9.65
CA GLU A 10 16.18 11.44 -9.86
C GLU A 10 16.34 12.79 -9.15
N SER A 11 15.39 13.71 -9.33
CA SER A 11 15.37 15.00 -8.66
C SER A 11 15.36 14.88 -7.13
N ARG A 12 14.59 13.94 -6.55
CA ARG A 12 14.58 13.68 -5.10
C ARG A 12 15.89 13.11 -4.59
N ILE A 13 16.57 12.28 -5.38
CA ILE A 13 17.87 11.71 -5.03
C ILE A 13 18.96 12.80 -5.10
N VAL A 14 18.95 13.63 -6.15
CA VAL A 14 19.92 14.72 -6.37
C VAL A 14 19.73 15.85 -5.36
N ASN A 15 18.48 16.28 -5.11
CA ASN A 15 18.17 17.38 -4.19
C ASN A 15 18.37 17.04 -2.71
N ARG A 16 18.68 15.78 -2.35
CA ARG A 16 19.15 15.47 -0.99
C ARG A 16 20.54 16.05 -0.70
N GLY A 17 21.26 16.54 -1.71
CA GLY A 17 22.36 17.50 -1.56
C GLY A 17 23.65 16.97 -0.93
N THR A 18 23.73 15.69 -0.56
CA THR A 18 24.90 15.10 0.13
C THR A 18 25.47 13.84 -0.52
N ASP A 19 24.90 13.40 -1.64
CA ASP A 19 25.33 12.17 -2.32
C ASP A 19 26.22 12.50 -3.52
N SER A 20 27.33 11.78 -3.67
CA SER A 20 28.20 11.88 -4.86
C SER A 20 27.54 11.26 -6.09
N ASP A 21 27.97 11.63 -7.30
CA ASP A 21 27.45 11.09 -8.57
C ASP A 21 27.42 9.55 -8.62
N GLU A 22 28.38 8.90 -7.96
CA GLU A 22 28.48 7.44 -7.87
C GLU A 22 27.39 6.84 -6.97
N VAL A 23 27.05 7.52 -5.87
CA VAL A 23 25.94 7.13 -4.98
C VAL A 23 24.60 7.31 -5.68
N ILE A 24 24.43 8.40 -6.45
CA ILE A 24 23.22 8.67 -7.23
C ILE A 24 23.00 7.55 -8.26
N LYS A 25 24.03 7.16 -9.03
CA LYS A 25 23.96 6.04 -9.98
C LYS A 25 23.60 4.72 -9.32
N ASN A 26 24.21 4.43 -8.16
CA ASN A 26 23.88 3.21 -7.41
C ASN A 26 22.42 3.21 -6.92
N ARG A 27 21.92 4.33 -6.40
CA ARG A 27 20.51 4.45 -6.00
C ARG A 27 19.54 4.29 -7.18
N MET A 28 19.86 4.86 -8.34
CA MET A 28 19.04 4.69 -9.56
C MET A 28 19.02 3.24 -10.05
N LYS A 29 20.14 2.51 -9.90
CA LYS A 29 20.20 1.08 -10.21
C LYS A 29 19.29 0.27 -9.26
N VAL A 30 19.35 0.54 -7.97
CA VAL A 30 18.48 -0.09 -6.97
C VAL A 30 17.01 0.21 -7.26
N ALA A 31 16.66 1.45 -7.58
CA ALA A 31 15.28 1.81 -7.92
C ALA A 31 14.74 1.05 -9.14
N ARG A 32 15.59 0.76 -10.13
CA ARG A 32 15.23 -0.08 -11.28
C ARG A 32 14.94 -1.53 -10.86
N GLU A 33 15.73 -2.08 -9.96
CA GLU A 33 15.51 -3.43 -9.42
C GLU A 33 14.21 -3.47 -8.59
N GLU A 34 13.96 -2.46 -7.76
CA GLU A 34 12.72 -2.31 -6.98
C GLU A 34 11.47 -2.16 -7.85
N LEU A 35 11.55 -1.42 -8.97
CA LEU A 35 10.47 -1.34 -9.97
C LEU A 35 10.11 -2.73 -10.53
N GLY A 36 11.10 -3.59 -10.73
CA GLY A 36 10.88 -4.98 -11.16
C GLY A 36 10.17 -5.84 -10.11
N LEU A 37 10.28 -5.47 -8.84
CA LEU A 37 9.62 -6.13 -7.72
C LEU A 37 8.22 -5.57 -7.42
N MET A 38 7.86 -4.39 -7.94
CA MET A 38 6.55 -3.78 -7.67
C MET A 38 5.35 -4.67 -8.04
N LYS A 39 5.50 -5.53 -9.04
CA LYS A 39 4.47 -6.51 -9.44
C LYS A 39 4.11 -7.55 -8.36
N TYR A 40 4.90 -7.65 -7.29
CA TYR A 40 4.66 -8.57 -6.17
C TYR A 40 3.93 -7.92 -5.00
N TYR A 41 3.64 -6.62 -5.06
CA TYR A 41 2.90 -5.93 -4.01
C TYR A 41 1.41 -5.84 -4.38
N ASP A 42 0.55 -5.90 -3.38
CA ASP A 42 -0.91 -5.82 -3.56
C ASP A 42 -1.38 -4.37 -3.86
N TYR A 43 -0.63 -3.38 -3.37
CA TYR A 43 -0.99 -1.96 -3.49
C TYR A 43 0.19 -1.09 -3.93
N SER A 44 -0.10 -0.09 -4.76
CA SER A 44 0.85 0.95 -5.16
C SER A 44 0.26 2.32 -4.82
N VAL A 45 1.02 3.13 -4.08
CA VAL A 45 0.64 4.49 -3.68
C VAL A 45 1.65 5.45 -4.28
N VAL A 46 1.16 6.39 -5.10
CA VAL A 46 1.98 7.48 -5.66
C VAL A 46 2.17 8.53 -4.58
N ASN A 47 3.42 8.86 -4.29
CA ASN A 47 3.81 9.85 -3.30
C ASN A 47 4.26 11.14 -4.00
N ASP A 48 3.30 11.87 -4.56
CA ASP A 48 3.49 13.21 -5.12
C ASP A 48 3.49 14.28 -4.00
N LYS A 49 2.54 14.20 -3.08
CA LYS A 49 2.41 15.01 -1.86
C LYS A 49 2.27 14.10 -0.65
N VAL A 50 2.94 14.46 0.43
CA VAL A 50 2.96 13.65 1.66
C VAL A 50 1.55 13.47 2.20
N GLU A 51 0.75 14.54 2.21
CA GLU A 51 -0.62 14.52 2.74
C GLU A 51 -1.52 13.55 1.95
N ASN A 52 -1.39 13.55 0.62
CA ASN A 52 -2.14 12.64 -0.26
C ASN A 52 -1.73 11.17 -0.05
N ALA A 53 -0.42 10.92 0.07
CA ALA A 53 0.10 9.59 0.29
C ALA A 53 -0.35 9.01 1.63
N VAL A 54 -0.36 9.83 2.69
CA VAL A 54 -0.87 9.45 4.01
C VAL A 54 -2.34 9.04 3.92
N GLN A 55 -3.19 9.88 3.33
CA GLN A 55 -4.62 9.57 3.19
C GLN A 55 -4.85 8.27 2.42
N GLN A 56 -4.10 8.02 1.35
CA GLN A 56 -4.22 6.78 0.57
C GLN A 56 -3.79 5.55 1.38
N ILE A 57 -2.71 5.67 2.17
CA ILE A 57 -2.26 4.57 3.05
C ILE A 57 -3.30 4.29 4.14
N GLU A 58 -3.83 5.32 4.80
CA GLU A 58 -4.89 5.18 5.81
C GLU A 58 -6.12 4.47 5.22
N ALA A 59 -6.52 4.85 4.00
CA ALA A 59 -7.64 4.23 3.30
C ALA A 59 -7.37 2.74 2.99
N ILE A 60 -6.16 2.39 2.57
CA ILE A 60 -5.77 0.98 2.34
C ILE A 60 -5.89 0.18 3.64
N ILE A 61 -5.35 0.69 4.75
CA ILE A 61 -5.39 0.01 6.04
C ILE A 61 -6.85 -0.19 6.50
N GLN A 62 -7.66 0.87 6.43
CA GLN A 62 -9.08 0.79 6.79
C GLN A 62 -9.83 -0.22 5.93
N THR A 63 -9.60 -0.22 4.62
CA THR A 63 -10.25 -1.16 3.69
C THR A 63 -9.82 -2.60 3.97
N GLU A 64 -8.54 -2.84 4.26
CA GLU A 64 -8.03 -4.15 4.65
C GLU A 64 -8.67 -4.70 5.94
N HIS A 65 -9.04 -3.82 6.87
CA HIS A 65 -9.79 -4.19 8.07
C HIS A 65 -11.24 -4.60 7.78
N LEU A 66 -11.84 -4.11 6.68
CA LEU A 66 -13.21 -4.43 6.27
C LEU A 66 -13.31 -5.73 5.46
N ARG A 67 -12.20 -6.41 5.17
CA ARG A 67 -12.23 -7.66 4.39
C ARG A 67 -13.02 -8.72 5.14
N ILE A 68 -13.95 -9.38 4.43
CA ILE A 68 -14.79 -10.46 4.96
C ILE A 68 -13.96 -11.51 5.71
N GLN A 69 -12.79 -11.89 5.19
CA GLN A 69 -11.88 -12.84 5.83
C GLN A 69 -11.52 -12.51 7.28
N ARG A 70 -11.59 -11.24 7.70
CA ARG A 70 -11.33 -10.79 9.07
C ARG A 70 -12.58 -10.77 9.96
N ASN A 71 -13.76 -10.86 9.36
CA ASN A 71 -15.06 -10.81 10.02
C ASN A 71 -15.84 -12.13 9.87
N LEU A 72 -15.20 -13.21 9.40
CA LEU A 72 -15.85 -14.50 9.16
C LEU A 72 -16.49 -15.07 10.43
N GLU A 73 -15.78 -15.04 11.56
CA GLU A 73 -16.31 -15.52 12.84
C GLU A 73 -17.63 -14.82 13.20
N SER A 74 -17.69 -13.49 13.08
CA SER A 74 -18.92 -12.74 13.35
C SER A 74 -20.04 -13.03 12.35
N ILE A 75 -19.71 -13.37 11.10
CA ILE A 75 -20.71 -13.72 10.08
C ILE A 75 -21.28 -15.11 10.38
N GLU A 76 -20.44 -16.07 10.73
CA GLU A 76 -20.86 -17.43 11.13
C GLU A 76 -21.76 -17.38 12.38
N GLU A 77 -21.39 -16.57 13.39
CA GLU A 77 -22.25 -16.34 14.56
C GLU A 77 -23.63 -15.79 14.18
N PHE A 78 -23.71 -14.83 13.25
CA PHE A 78 -25.00 -14.31 12.79
C PHE A 78 -25.81 -15.34 11.99
N GLU A 79 -25.16 -16.24 11.26
CA GLU A 79 -25.85 -17.33 10.53
C GLU A 79 -26.47 -18.32 11.51
N ASP A 80 -25.73 -18.73 12.54
CA ASP A 80 -26.22 -19.62 13.60
C ASP A 80 -27.40 -18.99 14.37
N GLU A 81 -27.30 -17.72 14.77
CA GLU A 81 -28.39 -16.99 15.43
C GLU A 81 -29.65 -16.92 14.56
N LEU A 82 -29.49 -16.76 13.25
CA LEU A 82 -30.61 -16.68 12.32
C LEU A 82 -31.31 -18.04 12.16
N GLU A 83 -30.55 -19.14 12.14
CA GLU A 83 -31.09 -20.49 12.08
C GLU A 83 -31.92 -20.82 13.34
N GLU A 84 -31.43 -20.47 14.53
CA GLU A 84 -32.17 -20.66 15.78
C GLU A 84 -33.53 -19.93 15.78
N ILE A 85 -33.57 -18.68 15.29
CA ILE A 85 -34.82 -17.90 15.21
C ILE A 85 -35.83 -18.56 14.26
N LEU A 86 -35.36 -19.13 13.14
CA LEU A 86 -36.24 -19.75 12.15
C LEU A 86 -36.75 -21.13 12.59
N GLU A 87 -36.04 -21.83 13.48
CA GLU A 87 -36.49 -23.11 14.05
C GLU A 87 -37.50 -22.94 15.19
N GLU A 88 -37.57 -21.76 15.83
CA GLU A 88 -38.52 -21.44 16.89
C GLU A 88 -39.91 -20.96 16.41
N GLU A 89 -40.10 -20.68 15.11
CA GLU A 89 -41.40 -20.33 14.46
C GLU A 89 -42.14 -21.54 13.85
#